data_AF-A0A392P5X9-F1
#
_entry.id   AF-A0A392P5X9-F1
#
_cell.length_a   1.000
_cell.length_b   1.000
_cell.length_c   1.000
_cell.angle_alpha   90.00
_cell.angle_beta   90.00
_cell.angle_gamma   90.00
#
_symmetry.space_group_name_H-M   'P 1'
#
loop_
_entity.id
_entity.type
_entity.pdbx_description
1 polymer ?
#
loop_
_entity_poly.entity_id
_entity_poly.type
_entity_poly.pdbx_seq_one_letter_code
_entity_poly.pdbx_strand_id
1 'polypeptide(L)'
;MEPCIKWAGNPNVIIAVKAFGLKATIQVVDLQVFLIPRITLKPLVPSFPCFANIYVSLMEKPHVDFGLKLVGADLMSIPGLYRFVQ
;
A
#
# COMPACT_ATOMS: atom_id res chain seq x y z
N MET A 1 -7.30 -0.52 22.28
CA MET A 1 -6.16 -1.02 21.47
C MET A 1 -6.29 -0.37 20.12
N GLU A 2 -5.50 0.67 19.86
CA GLU A 2 -5.32 1.19 18.50
C GLU A 2 -4.47 0.16 17.75
N PRO A 3 -4.97 -0.51 16.69
CA PRO A 3 -4.15 -1.44 15.96
C PRO A 3 -3.17 -0.61 15.14
N CYS A 4 -1.90 -0.53 15.55
CA CYS A 4 -0.86 -0.06 14.65
C CYS A 4 -0.43 -1.26 13.80
N ILE A 5 -0.94 -1.36 12.57
CA ILE A 5 -0.48 -2.38 11.64
C ILE A 5 0.80 -1.88 11.00
N LYS A 6 1.88 -2.61 11.23
CA LYS A 6 3.16 -2.44 10.56
C LYS A 6 3.42 -3.70 9.77
N TRP A 7 3.48 -3.57 8.46
CA TRP A 7 3.78 -4.67 7.55
C TRP A 7 4.97 -4.28 6.70
N ALA A 8 6.00 -5.13 6.70
CA ALA A 8 7.17 -4.96 5.86
C ALA A 8 7.39 -6.27 5.12
N GLY A 9 7.45 -6.19 3.80
CA GLY A 9 7.75 -7.32 2.94
C GLY A 9 8.76 -6.93 1.88
N ASN A 10 9.40 -7.93 1.28
CA ASN A 10 10.18 -7.76 0.06
C ASN A 10 9.42 -8.35 -1.14
N PRO A 11 8.25 -7.78 -1.52
CA PRO A 11 7.59 -8.20 -2.75
C PRO A 11 8.38 -7.70 -3.95
N ASN A 12 8.32 -8.43 -5.06
CA ASN A 12 8.86 -8.00 -6.34
C ASN A 12 7.72 -7.95 -7.36
N VAL A 13 7.14 -6.76 -7.55
CA VAL A 13 6.01 -6.55 -8.46
C VAL A 13 6.49 -5.83 -9.70
N ILE A 14 6.41 -6.47 -10.87
CA ILE A 14 6.87 -5.91 -12.15
C ILE A 14 5.66 -5.60 -13.01
N ILE A 15 5.54 -4.33 -13.40
CA ILE A 15 4.50 -3.78 -14.26
C ILE A 15 5.16 -3.44 -15.60
N ALA A 16 4.75 -4.11 -16.67
CA ALA A 16 5.22 -3.81 -18.02
C ALA A 16 4.16 -2.99 -18.77
N VAL A 17 4.52 -1.78 -19.19
CA VAL A 17 3.67 -0.90 -20.00
C VAL A 17 4.21 -0.90 -21.42
N LYS A 18 3.35 -1.16 -22.40
CA LYS A 18 3.68 -1.08 -23.82
C LYS A 18 2.77 -0.06 -24.50
N ALA A 19 3.35 0.99 -25.06
CA ALA A 19 2.63 2.03 -25.80
C ALA A 19 3.47 2.51 -26.98
N PHE A 20 2.84 2.73 -28.15
CA PHE A 20 3.48 3.26 -29.36
C PHE A 20 4.82 2.58 -29.76
N GLY A 21 4.93 1.26 -29.56
CA GLY A 21 6.15 0.49 -29.86
C GLY A 21 7.21 0.51 -28.75
N LEU A 22 7.11 1.41 -27.77
CA LEU A 22 7.98 1.48 -26.61
C LEU A 22 7.51 0.51 -25.51
N LYS A 23 8.45 -0.19 -24.87
CA LYS A 23 8.22 -1.01 -23.67
C LYS A 23 8.92 -0.37 -22.49
N ALA A 24 8.16 0.01 -21.47
CA ALA A 24 8.68 0.46 -20.19
C ALA A 24 8.35 -0.59 -19.13
N THR A 25 9.31 -0.93 -18.28
CA THR A 25 9.07 -1.78 -17.11
C THR A 25 9.22 -0.94 -15.86
N ILE A 26 8.25 -1.04 -14.97
CA ILE A 26 8.24 -0.41 -13.66
C ILE A 26 8.22 -1.54 -12.66
N GLN A 27 9.15 -1.54 -11.72
CA GLN A 27 9.28 -2.57 -10.72
C GLN A 27 9.16 -1.93 -9.34
N VAL A 28 8.24 -2.44 -8.53
CA VAL A 28 8.04 -2.05 -7.14
C VAL A 28 8.65 -3.13 -6.26
N VAL A 29 9.54 -2.72 -5.36
CA VAL A 29 10.27 -3.58 -4.41
C VAL A 29 10.15 -3.04 -2.99
N ASP A 30 10.46 -3.86 -1.99
CA ASP A 30 10.61 -3.43 -0.59
C ASP A 30 9.43 -2.58 -0.07
N LEU A 31 8.24 -3.17 -0.09
CA LEU A 31 7.00 -2.51 0.33
C LEU A 31 6.87 -2.56 1.86
N GLN A 32 6.77 -1.39 2.47
CA GLN A 32 6.51 -1.18 3.88
C GLN A 32 5.25 -0.33 4.06
N VAL A 33 4.35 -0.79 4.91
CA VAL A 33 3.05 -0.19 5.13
C VAL A 33 2.84 -0.02 6.62
N PHE A 34 2.61 1.22 7.05
CA PHE A 34 2.27 1.60 8.40
C PHE A 34 0.91 2.27 8.38
N LEU A 35 -0.07 1.65 9.03
CA LEU A 35 -1.43 2.15 9.05
C LEU A 35 -2.12 1.93 10.39
N ILE A 36 -3.07 2.82 10.68
CA ILE A 36 -3.92 2.78 11.87
C ILE A 36 -5.35 2.54 11.39
N PRO A 37 -5.79 1.27 11.27
CA PRO A 37 -7.14 0.95 10.87
C PRO A 37 -8.09 1.08 12.07
N ARG A 38 -9.28 1.58 11.81
CA ARG A 38 -10.42 1.55 12.71
C ARG A 38 -11.37 0.45 12.24
N ILE A 39 -11.57 -0.54 13.10
CA ILE A 39 -12.50 -1.64 12.87
C ILE A 39 -13.76 -1.35 13.70
N THR A 40 -14.92 -1.27 13.04
CA THR A 40 -16.20 -1.02 13.68
C THR A 40 -17.19 -2.13 13.34
N LEU A 41 -17.75 -2.77 14.37
CA LEU A 41 -18.75 -3.83 14.25
C LEU A 41 -20.14 -3.22 14.46
N LYS A 42 -20.91 -2.98 13.39
CA LYS A 42 -22.24 -2.36 13.48
C LYS A 42 -23.20 -2.85 12.39
N PRO A 43 -24.52 -2.94 12.67
CA PRO A 43 -25.13 -2.91 14.00
C PRO A 43 -24.75 -4.15 14.83
N LEU A 44 -24.73 -4.00 16.15
CA LEU A 44 -24.63 -5.12 17.08
C LEU A 44 -26.00 -5.78 17.16
N VAL A 45 -26.03 -7.11 17.01
CA VAL A 45 -27.26 -7.90 17.01
C VAL A 45 -27.24 -8.89 18.18
N PRO A 46 -28.38 -9.29 18.75
CA PRO A 46 -28.42 -10.20 19.89
C PRO A 46 -28.18 -11.68 19.51
N SER A 47 -28.02 -11.99 18.22
CA SER A 47 -27.73 -13.34 17.72
C SER A 47 -26.24 -13.49 17.39
N PHE A 48 -25.63 -14.62 17.75
CA PHE A 48 -24.22 -14.91 17.46
C PHE A 48 -23.94 -14.84 15.95
N PRO A 49 -22.90 -14.12 15.46
CA PRO A 49 -21.69 -13.65 16.17
C PRO A 49 -21.77 -12.25 16.82
N CYS A 50 -22.98 -11.76 17.11
CA CYS A 50 -23.28 -10.51 17.82
C CYS A 50 -23.04 -9.21 17.02
N PHE A 51 -22.76 -9.30 15.73
CA PHE A 51 -22.64 -8.16 14.81
C PHE A 51 -23.10 -8.54 13.40
N ALA A 52 -23.66 -7.59 12.65
CA ALA A 52 -24.10 -7.83 11.29
C ALA A 52 -23.05 -7.50 10.23
N ASN A 53 -22.20 -6.49 10.46
CA ASN A 53 -21.16 -6.09 9.51
C ASN A 53 -19.86 -5.69 10.20
N ILE A 54 -18.76 -5.80 9.47
CA ILE A 54 -17.43 -5.33 9.85
C ILE A 54 -17.05 -4.20 8.91
N TYR A 55 -16.88 -2.99 9.45
CA TYR A 55 -16.36 -1.84 8.73
C TYR A 55 -14.89 -1.63 9.08
N VAL A 56 -14.04 -1.53 8.06
CA VAL A 56 -12.62 -1.21 8.22
C VAL A 56 -12.36 0.13 7.53
N SER A 57 -11.91 1.13 8.27
CA SER A 57 -11.52 2.44 7.76
C SER A 57 -10.13 2.80 8.24
N LEU A 58 -9.47 3.80 7.65
CA LEU A 58 -8.24 4.35 8.20
C LEU A 58 -8.55 5.63 8.99
N MET A 59 -7.87 5.80 10.12
CA MET A 59 -8.01 7.02 10.94
C MET A 59 -7.20 8.18 10.36
N GLU A 60 -6.06 7.87 9.75
CA GLU A 60 -5.09 8.83 9.24
C GLU A 60 -4.54 8.37 7.89
N LYS A 61 -3.81 9.25 7.17
CA LYS A 61 -3.13 8.87 5.93
C LYS A 61 -2.11 7.76 6.27
N PRO A 62 -2.18 6.58 5.64
CA PRO A 62 -1.21 5.53 5.87
C PRO A 62 0.16 5.98 5.37
N HIS A 63 1.20 5.58 6.07
CA HIS A 63 2.57 5.77 5.61
C HIS A 63 2.99 4.52 4.83
N VAL A 64 3.31 4.71 3.55
CA VAL A 64 3.65 3.63 2.63
C VAL A 64 5.00 3.98 2.01
N ASP A 65 6.00 3.15 2.25
CA ASP A 65 7.31 3.23 1.62
C ASP A 65 7.48 2.07 0.66
N PHE A 66 8.05 2.33 -0.50
CA PHE A 66 8.38 1.32 -1.49
C PHE A 66 9.56 1.77 -2.33
N GLY A 67 10.37 0.81 -2.76
CA GLY A 67 11.38 1.02 -3.80
C GLY A 67 10.73 1.00 -5.18
N LEU A 68 11.15 1.91 -6.05
CA LEU A 68 10.68 1.99 -7.43
C LEU A 68 11.85 1.94 -8.40
N LYS A 69 11.84 0.97 -9.32
CA LYS A 69 12.81 0.82 -10.41
C LYS A 69 12.09 1.00 -11.75
N LEU A 70 12.69 1.74 -12.67
CA LEU A 70 12.15 2.00 -14.00
C LEU A 70 13.17 1.58 -15.05
N VAL A 71 12.82 0.61 -15.90
CA VAL A 71 13.68 0.06 -16.97
C VAL A 71 15.04 -0.41 -16.40
N GLY A 72 15.03 -0.96 -15.18
CA GLY A 72 16.23 -1.42 -14.48
C GLY A 72 17.05 -0.32 -13.79
N ALA A 73 16.73 0.96 -13.98
CA ALA A 73 17.31 2.07 -13.24
C ALA A 73 16.54 2.30 -11.93
N ASP A 74 17.25 2.57 -10.84
CA ASP A 74 16.63 2.88 -9.56
C ASP A 74 16.13 4.33 -9.55
N LEU A 75 14.81 4.51 -9.53
CA LEU A 75 14.18 5.82 -9.64
C LEU A 75 14.21 6.58 -8.30
N MET A 76 14.30 5.86 -7.19
CA MET A 76 14.43 6.42 -5.84
C MET A 76 15.78 7.11 -5.62
N SER A 77 16.79 6.75 -6.41
CA SER A 77 18.12 7.37 -6.40
C SER A 77 18.18 8.73 -7.11
N ILE A 78 17.10 9.18 -7.78
CA ILE A 78 17.04 10.46 -8.50
C ILE A 78 16.40 11.54 -7.61
N PRO A 79 17.18 12.51 -7.08
CA PRO A 79 16.65 13.60 -6.27
C PRO A 79 15.69 14.46 -7.12
N GLY A 80 14.42 14.53 -6.71
CA GLY A 80 13.37 15.30 -7.39
C GLY A 80 12.17 14.46 -7.86
N LEU A 81 12.40 13.23 -8.35
CA LEU A 81 11.31 12.32 -8.76
C LEU A 81 10.62 11.65 -7.57
N TYR A 82 11.36 11.45 -6.48
CA TYR A 82 10.87 10.95 -5.19
C TYR A 82 9.62 11.69 -4.68
N ARG A 83 9.53 13.00 -4.92
CA ARG A 83 8.47 13.87 -4.39
C ARG A 83 7.13 13.77 -5.14
N PHE A 84 7.13 13.16 -6.32
CA PHE A 84 5.89 12.91 -7.08
C PHE A 84 5.20 11.61 -6.67
N VAL A 85 5.87 10.77 -5.87
CA VAL A 85 5.46 9.39 -5.58
C VAL A 85 4.96 9.20 -4.14
N GLN A 86 5.28 10.14 -3.20
CA GLN A 86 4.97 10.07 -1.76
C GLN A 86 3.82 11.00 -1.31
#